data_AF-A0A6C7C0X2-F1
#
_entry.id   AF-A0A6C7C0X2-F1
#
_cell.length_a   1.000
_cell.length_b   1.000
_cell.length_c   1.000
_cell.angle_alpha   90.00
_cell.angle_beta   90.00
_cell.angle_gamma   90.00
#
_symmetry.space_group_name_H-M   'P 1'
#
loop_
_entity.id
_entity.type
_entity.pdbx_description
1 polymer ?
#
loop_
_entity_poly.entity_id
_entity_poly.type
_entity_poly.pdbx_seq_one_letter_code
_entity_poly.pdbx_strand_id
1 'polypeptide(L)' 'MNKLLITPIPASADLFQLTDMCAAFAIELVESTDAAESLALCGRLSFALTALRPLCDSCPPPH' A
#
# COMPACT_ATOMS: atom_id res chain seq x y z
N MET A 1 -8.51 -14.04 -7.18
CA MET A 1 -7.34 -14.32 -6.32
C MET A 1 -6.32 -13.24 -6.55
N ASN A 2 -6.49 -12.17 -5.78
CA ASN A 2 -5.75 -10.96 -5.98
C ASN A 2 -4.27 -11.10 -5.57
N LYS A 3 -3.36 -11.13 -6.55
CA LYS A 3 -1.91 -11.34 -6.35
C LYS A 3 -1.28 -10.33 -5.38
N LEU A 4 -1.85 -9.13 -5.31
CA LEU A 4 -1.45 -8.09 -4.37
C LEU A 4 -1.72 -8.47 -2.90
N LEU A 5 -2.74 -9.29 -2.62
CA LEU A 5 -3.10 -9.72 -1.27
C LEU A 5 -2.13 -10.75 -0.69
N ILE A 6 -1.43 -11.49 -1.55
CA ILE A 6 -0.45 -12.52 -1.16
C ILE A 6 0.99 -12.01 -1.15
N THR A 7 1.29 -10.90 -1.83
CA THR A 7 2.64 -10.32 -1.83
C THR A 7 2.98 -9.75 -0.45
N PRO A 8 3.98 -10.21 0.31
CA PRO A 8 4.30 -9.64 1.61
C PRO A 8 4.73 -8.18 1.48
N ILE A 9 4.37 -7.33 2.45
CA ILE A 9 4.91 -5.96 2.56
C ILE A 9 6.30 -6.08 3.18
N PRO A 10 7.38 -5.74 2.46
CA PRO A 10 8.71 -5.80 3.04
C PRO A 10 8.83 -4.80 4.19
N ALA A 11 9.31 -5.24 5.36
CA ALA A 11 9.56 -4.36 6.49
C ALA A 11 10.67 -3.31 6.21
N SER A 12 11.51 -3.59 5.22
CA SER A 12 12.58 -2.71 4.72
C SER A 12 12.19 -1.96 3.44
N ALA A 13 10.89 -1.87 3.12
CA ALA A 13 10.44 -1.17 1.93
C ALA A 13 10.67 0.35 2.08
N ASP A 14 11.33 0.94 1.09
CA ASP A 14 11.55 2.39 1.03
C ASP A 14 10.26 3.15 0.70
N LEU A 15 10.29 4.48 0.89
CA LEU A 15 9.16 5.37 0.62
C LEU A 15 8.54 5.07 -0.75
N PHE A 16 9.34 5.09 -1.81
CA PHE A 16 8.87 4.83 -3.18
C PHE A 16 8.23 3.44 -3.36
N GLN A 17 8.78 2.41 -2.72
CA GLN A 17 8.22 1.06 -2.80
C GLN A 17 6.86 0.99 -2.11
N LEU A 18 6.73 1.59 -0.93
CA LEU A 18 5.44 1.65 -0.23
C LEU A 18 4.41 2.48 -1.02
N THR A 19 4.82 3.58 -1.66
CA THR A 19 3.91 4.38 -2.48
C THR A 19 3.43 3.62 -3.72
N ASP A 20 4.33 2.90 -4.40
CA ASP A 20 3.99 2.06 -5.55
C ASP A 20 3.01 0.95 -5.16
N MET A 21 3.25 0.30 -4.02
CA MET A 21 2.33 -0.69 -3.46
C MET A 21 0.96 -0.08 -3.13
N CYS A 22 0.92 1.11 -2.51
CA CYS A 22 -0.34 1.81 -2.23
C CYS A 22 -1.11 2.11 -3.52
N ALA A 23 -0.43 2.55 -4.58
CA ALA A 23 -1.03 2.79 -5.88
C ALA A 23 -1.59 1.49 -6.47
N ALA A 24 -0.83 0.40 -6.44
CA ALA A 24 -1.27 -0.91 -6.91
C ALA A 24 -2.52 -1.41 -6.16
N PHE A 25 -2.54 -1.28 -4.83
CA PHE A 25 -3.72 -1.64 -4.02
C PHE A 25 -4.94 -0.78 -4.36
N ALA A 26 -4.75 0.52 -4.58
CA ALA A 26 -5.84 1.44 -4.92
C ALA A 26 -6.42 1.16 -6.31
N ILE A 27 -5.57 0.86 -7.30
CA ILE A 27 -6.00 0.49 -8.66
C ILE A 27 -6.86 -0.77 -8.58
N GLU A 28 -6.34 -1.82 -7.95
CA GLU A 28 -7.04 -3.08 -7.83
C GLU A 28 -8.31 -2.95 -6.96
N LEU A 29 -8.32 -2.07 -5.96
CA LEU A 29 -9.52 -1.78 -5.16
C LEU A 29 -10.64 -1.17 -6.01
N VAL A 30 -10.30 -0.31 -6.96
CA VAL A 30 -11.26 0.31 -7.89
C VAL A 30 -11.77 -0.71 -8.92
N GLU A 31 -10.92 -1.64 -9.35
CA GLU A 31 -11.30 -2.71 -10.28
C GLU A 31 -12.03 -3.88 -9.58
N SER A 32 -11.84 -4.04 -8.27
CA SER A 32 -12.45 -5.10 -7.48
C SER A 32 -13.96 -4.90 -7.32
N THR A 33 -14.73 -5.85 -7.85
CA THR A 33 -16.20 -5.93 -7.66
C THR A 33 -16.58 -6.76 -6.42
N ASP A 34 -15.65 -7.55 -5.88
CA ASP A 34 -15.89 -8.38 -4.70
C ASP A 34 -15.65 -7.60 -3.40
N ALA A 35 -16.63 -7.65 -2.49
CA ALA A 35 -16.58 -6.93 -1.23
C ALA A 35 -15.53 -7.48 -0.25
N ALA A 36 -15.26 -8.79 -0.28
CA ALA A 36 -14.26 -9.40 0.58
C ALA A 36 -12.84 -9.09 0.10
N GLU A 37 -12.59 -9.15 -1.22
CA GLU A 37 -11.32 -8.70 -1.81
C GLU A 37 -11.10 -7.20 -1.57
N SER A 38 -12.14 -6.37 -1.73
CA SER A 38 -12.10 -4.93 -1.45
C SER A 38 -11.72 -4.62 0.01
N LEU A 39 -12.35 -5.30 0.98
CA LEU A 39 -12.02 -5.14 2.41
C LEU A 39 -10.59 -5.58 2.72
N ALA A 40 -10.14 -6.69 2.12
CA ALA A 40 -8.78 -7.16 2.29
C ALA A 40 -7.75 -6.16 1.73
N LEU A 41 -8.01 -5.60 0.54
CA LEU A 41 -7.17 -4.58 -0.08
C LEU A 41 -7.14 -3.30 0.77
N CYS A 42 -8.27 -2.87 1.31
CA CYS A 42 -8.34 -1.73 2.25
C CYS A 42 -7.46 -1.94 3.48
N GLY A 43 -7.51 -3.13 4.10
CA GLY A 43 -6.68 -3.45 5.26
C GLY A 43 -5.18 -3.39 4.94
N ARG A 44 -4.80 -3.90 3.77
CA ARG A 44 -3.42 -3.85 3.28
C ARG A 44 -2.94 -2.45 2.93
N LEU A 45 -3.79 -1.65 2.30
CA LEU A 45 -3.52 -0.25 1.98
C LEU A 45 -3.34 0.57 3.26
N SER A 46 -4.18 0.34 4.27
CA SER A 46 -4.05 1.00 5.58
C SER A 46 -2.73 0.64 6.27
N PHE A 47 -2.30 -0.62 6.22
CA PHE A 47 -1.00 -1.04 6.75
C PHE A 47 0.15 -0.35 6.00
N ALA A 48 0.13 -0.35 4.67
CA ALA A 48 1.16 0.29 3.86
C ALA A 48 1.26 1.80 4.12
N LEU A 49 0.12 2.51 4.24
CA LEU A 49 0.09 3.93 4.60
C LEU A 49 0.64 4.20 6.02
N THR A 50 0.36 3.30 6.96
CA THR A 50 0.90 3.41 8.33
C THR A 50 2.41 3.27 8.34
N ALA A 51 2.96 2.37 7.52
CA ALA A 51 4.40 2.22 7.33
C ALA A 51 5.02 3.39 6.54
N LEU A 52 4.27 4.00 5.62
CA LEU A 52 4.72 5.13 4.81
C LEU A 52 4.82 6.43 5.63
N ARG A 53 3.90 6.64 6.60
CA ARG A 53 3.85 7.86 7.44
C ARG A 53 5.23 8.26 8.03
N PRO A 54 5.95 7.39 8.76
CA PRO A 54 7.25 7.77 9.33
C PRO A 54 8.32 8.07 8.26
N LEU A 55 8.25 7.43 7.09
CA LEU A 55 9.17 7.71 5.98
C LEU A 55 8.89 9.07 5.35
N CYS A 56 7.62 9.46 5.26
CA CYS A 56 7.20 10.79 4.82
C CYS A 56 7.66 11.88 5.79
N ASP A 57 7.49 11.66 7.09
CA ASP A 57 7.94 12.60 8.14
C ASP A 57 9.47 12.73 8.19
N SER A 58 10.18 11.67 7.79
CA SER A 58 11.65 11.66 7.73
C SER A 58 12.22 12.23 6.42
N CYS A 59 11.37 12.47 5.41
CA CYS A 59 11.80 13.03 4.14
C CYS A 59 11.89 14.56 4.26
N PRO A 60 13.11 15.16 4.25
CA PRO A 60 13.23 16.60 4.33
C PRO A 60 12.61 17.26 3.08
N PRO A 61 12.02 18.46 3.20
CA PRO A 61 11.55 19.19 2.03
C PRO A 61 12.73 19.47 1.08
N PRO A 62 12.54 19.40 -0.25
CA PRO A 62 13.60 19.73 -1.20
C PRO A 62 14.02 21.20 -1.02
N HIS A 63 15.34 21.42 -0.92
CA HIS A 63 15.97 22.75 -0.88
C HIS A 63 15.95 23.45 -2.24
#